data_AF-A0A954IA70-F1
#
_entry.id   AF-A0A954IA70-F1
#
_cell.length_a   1.000
_cell.length_b   1.000
_cell.length_c   1.000
_cell.angle_alpha   90.00
_cell.angle_beta   90.00
_cell.angle_gamma   90.00
#
_symmetry.space_group_name_H-M   'P 1'
#
loop_
_entity.id
_entity.type
_entity.pdbx_description
1 polymer ?
#
loop_
_entity_poly.entity_id
_entity_poly.type
_entity_poly.pdbx_seq_one_letter_code
_entity_poly.pdbx_strand_id
1 'polypeptide(L)'
;LEATQQAIHRLQENNKSHNNWIIKAEFSQAARRRIVGTGCDLTDHQIRWLSRLFSAGEIVSLERWVDRLDEVGLQFEIQPAEIDVNDDKTPAEIHLIGIAELLTSAGGQYRGSVIHGENVSHAPLWKEISRQALAIVRKIADLGYWGPVGLDCMRFQLSTGEQYVRIGHDINARLTMGRVALSLQKHLQPEEWGVWCHFPVNHTLKCIPEKSDLTRFLFEGGQLENVRILPTSPKFIAGQPVTIATALLISDSRSDLRQLVSRMFESSPPQPT
;
A
#
# COMPACT_ATOMS: atom_id res chain seq x y z
N LEU A 1 3.40 -9.55 27.64
CA LEU A 1 4.77 -9.78 27.12
C LEU A 1 5.05 -11.26 26.94
N GLU A 2 4.96 -12.07 27.98
CA GLU A 2 5.15 -13.54 27.90
C GLU A 2 4.24 -14.18 26.84
N ALA A 3 2.94 -13.85 26.85
CA ALA A 3 1.99 -14.32 25.83
C ALA A 3 2.41 -13.93 24.39
N THR A 4 3.05 -12.77 24.22
CA THR A 4 3.57 -12.31 22.92
C THR A 4 4.77 -13.15 22.48
N GLN A 5 5.72 -13.41 23.38
CA GLN A 5 6.86 -14.29 23.10
C GLN A 5 6.42 -15.72 22.80
N GLN A 6 5.46 -16.26 23.56
CA GLN A 6 4.86 -17.57 23.29
C GLN A 6 4.14 -17.59 21.93
N ALA A 7 3.49 -16.50 21.54
CA ALA A 7 2.86 -16.39 20.21
C ALA A 7 3.90 -16.33 19.08
N ILE A 8 5.02 -15.61 19.27
CA ILE A 8 6.14 -15.62 18.32
C ILE A 8 6.69 -17.03 18.20
N HIS A 9 6.99 -17.70 19.31
CA HIS A 9 7.50 -19.07 19.31
C HIS A 9 6.58 -20.01 18.52
N ARG A 10 5.27 -19.99 18.79
CA ARG A 10 4.28 -20.78 18.04
C ARG A 10 4.23 -20.44 16.55
N LEU A 11 4.38 -19.16 16.20
CA LEU A 11 4.42 -18.73 14.80
C LEU A 11 5.68 -19.23 14.08
N GLN A 12 6.80 -19.33 14.80
CA GLN A 12 8.10 -19.82 14.31
C GLN A 12 8.15 -21.36 14.21
N GLU A 13 7.64 -22.09 15.21
CA GLU A 13 7.57 -23.56 15.19
C GLU A 13 6.80 -24.09 13.98
N ASN A 14 5.74 -23.39 13.60
CA ASN A 14 4.91 -23.70 12.43
C ASN A 14 5.54 -23.23 11.10
N ASN A 15 6.80 -22.74 11.12
CA ASN A 15 7.43 -22.13 9.95
C ASN A 15 8.97 -22.24 9.96
N LYS A 16 9.51 -23.47 9.98
CA LYS A 16 10.96 -23.79 10.08
C LYS A 16 11.87 -23.10 9.04
N SER A 17 11.31 -22.57 7.98
CA SER A 17 12.01 -22.02 6.82
C SER A 17 12.00 -20.50 6.74
N HIS A 18 11.10 -19.80 7.46
CA HIS A 18 10.98 -18.34 7.44
C HIS A 18 10.78 -17.80 8.86
N ASN A 19 11.85 -17.22 9.39
CA ASN A 19 11.86 -16.77 10.78
C ASN A 19 11.34 -15.33 10.96
N ASN A 20 10.74 -14.74 9.93
CA ASN A 20 10.39 -13.33 9.92
C ASN A 20 8.93 -13.11 10.36
N TRP A 21 8.72 -12.08 11.17
CA TRP A 21 7.42 -11.72 11.69
C TRP A 21 7.26 -10.20 11.74
N ILE A 22 6.01 -9.76 11.80
CA ILE A 22 5.65 -8.36 12.01
C ILE A 22 4.64 -8.26 13.15
N ILE A 23 4.87 -7.31 14.04
CA ILE A 23 3.89 -6.86 15.03
C ILE A 23 3.43 -5.46 14.64
N LYS A 24 2.11 -5.24 14.56
CA LYS A 24 1.51 -3.94 14.24
C LYS A 24 0.64 -3.48 15.39
N ALA A 25 0.67 -2.20 15.73
CA ALA A 25 -0.37 -1.62 16.59
C ALA A 25 -1.72 -1.61 15.86
N GLU A 26 -2.82 -1.75 16.60
CA GLU A 26 -4.20 -1.76 16.07
C GLU A 26 -4.46 -0.57 15.14
N PHE A 27 -4.08 0.64 15.58
CA PHE A 27 -4.22 1.87 14.81
C PHE A 27 -2.84 2.41 14.45
N SER A 28 -2.53 2.34 13.15
CA SER A 28 -1.31 2.86 12.58
C SER A 28 -1.55 3.43 11.19
N GLN A 29 -0.55 4.15 10.67
CA GLN A 29 -0.58 4.73 9.33
C GLN A 29 0.78 4.61 8.67
N ALA A 30 0.78 4.38 7.35
CA ALA A 30 1.95 4.46 6.48
C ALA A 30 3.16 3.70 7.04
N ALA A 31 2.97 2.42 7.36
CA ALA A 31 4.05 1.55 7.81
C ALA A 31 4.72 1.95 9.16
N ARG A 32 4.09 2.85 9.92
CA ARG A 32 4.56 3.26 11.27
C ARG A 32 4.07 2.29 12.34
N ARG A 33 4.46 2.53 13.59
CA ARG A 33 4.02 1.78 14.80
C ARG A 33 3.96 0.26 14.59
N ARG A 34 5.04 -0.28 14.03
CA ARG A 34 5.23 -1.70 13.84
C ARG A 34 6.66 -2.11 14.18
N ILE A 35 6.83 -3.38 14.45
CA ILE A 35 8.12 -4.04 14.59
C ILE A 35 8.18 -5.12 13.53
N VAL A 36 9.25 -5.14 12.74
CA VAL A 36 9.63 -6.31 11.95
C VAL A 36 10.77 -6.98 12.69
N GLY A 37 10.68 -8.30 12.86
CA GLY A 37 11.66 -9.07 13.59
C GLY A 37 11.93 -10.42 12.96
N THR A 38 12.98 -11.05 13.42
CA THR A 38 13.43 -12.38 12.99
C THR A 38 13.72 -13.25 14.21
N GLY A 39 13.43 -14.55 14.14
CA GLY A 39 13.68 -15.49 15.22
C GLY A 39 12.60 -15.48 16.30
N CYS A 40 12.88 -16.11 17.44
CA CYS A 40 11.90 -16.33 18.51
C CYS A 40 11.89 -15.23 19.58
N ASP A 41 13.00 -14.53 19.73
CA ASP A 41 13.21 -13.62 20.86
C ASP A 41 12.92 -12.17 20.49
N LEU A 42 12.31 -11.45 21.44
CA LEU A 42 12.16 -10.00 21.38
C LEU A 42 13.41 -9.34 21.93
N THR A 43 13.88 -8.29 21.25
CA THR A 43 14.94 -7.44 21.78
C THR A 43 14.42 -6.54 22.90
N ASP A 44 15.28 -6.04 23.78
CA ASP A 44 14.91 -5.13 24.85
C ASP A 44 14.15 -3.88 24.36
N HIS A 45 14.54 -3.37 23.18
CA HIS A 45 13.85 -2.25 22.56
C HIS A 45 12.41 -2.61 22.16
N GLN A 46 12.21 -3.79 21.56
CA GLN A 46 10.90 -4.29 21.16
C GLN A 46 10.01 -4.56 22.38
N ILE A 47 10.59 -5.13 23.43
CA ILE A 47 9.91 -5.36 24.71
C ILE A 47 9.44 -4.02 25.29
N ARG A 48 10.32 -3.02 25.39
CA ARG A 48 9.94 -1.68 25.90
C ARG A 48 8.86 -1.01 25.05
N TRP A 49 8.88 -1.19 23.73
CA TRP A 49 7.82 -0.66 22.87
C TRP A 49 6.48 -1.34 23.15
N LEU A 50 6.44 -2.67 23.19
CA LEU A 50 5.23 -3.44 23.51
C LEU A 50 4.68 -3.14 24.91
N SER A 51 5.56 -3.03 25.92
CA SER A 51 5.16 -2.67 27.27
C SER A 51 4.43 -1.34 27.32
N ARG A 52 4.89 -0.34 26.57
CA ARG A 52 4.22 0.96 26.50
C ARG A 52 2.83 0.86 25.87
N LEU A 53 2.69 0.09 24.78
CA LEU A 53 1.38 -0.13 24.14
C LEU A 53 0.41 -0.83 25.08
N PHE A 54 0.83 -1.94 25.70
CA PHE A 54 -0.02 -2.69 26.61
C PHE A 54 -0.37 -1.91 27.88
N SER A 55 0.55 -1.10 28.40
CA SER A 55 0.26 -0.22 29.55
C SER A 55 -0.77 0.86 29.20
N ALA A 56 -0.89 1.22 27.92
CA ALA A 56 -1.91 2.13 27.40
C ALA A 56 -3.22 1.40 27.01
N GLY A 57 -3.32 0.08 27.21
CA GLY A 57 -4.47 -0.72 26.83
C GLY A 57 -4.61 -0.96 25.32
N GLU A 58 -3.56 -0.71 24.54
CA GLU A 58 -3.59 -0.93 23.09
C GLU A 58 -3.47 -2.41 22.72
N ILE A 59 -4.10 -2.77 21.60
CA ILE A 59 -4.02 -4.10 20.99
C ILE A 59 -2.94 -4.07 19.90
N VAL A 60 -2.30 -5.23 19.69
CA VAL A 60 -1.37 -5.45 18.59
C VAL A 60 -1.73 -6.71 17.82
N SER A 61 -1.54 -6.70 16.51
CA SER A 61 -1.57 -7.90 15.68
C SER A 61 -0.15 -8.46 15.52
N LEU A 62 -0.01 -9.78 15.59
CA LEU A 62 1.20 -10.50 15.24
C LEU A 62 0.92 -11.30 13.96
N GLU A 63 1.69 -11.04 12.91
CA GLU A 63 1.53 -11.67 11.62
C GLU A 63 2.85 -12.25 11.12
N ARG A 64 2.74 -13.29 10.29
CA ARG A 64 3.88 -13.81 9.53
C ARG A 64 4.32 -12.78 8.49
N TRP A 65 5.62 -12.52 8.41
CA TRP A 65 6.21 -11.78 7.31
C TRP A 65 6.42 -12.73 6.13
N VAL A 66 5.80 -12.41 4.99
CA VAL A 66 5.70 -13.29 3.83
C VAL A 66 6.35 -12.66 2.60
N ASP A 67 6.78 -13.52 1.66
CA ASP A 67 7.32 -13.11 0.37
C ASP A 67 6.18 -12.73 -0.56
N ARG A 68 6.00 -11.42 -0.73
CA ARG A 68 4.89 -10.84 -1.49
C ARG A 68 5.20 -10.93 -2.98
N LEU A 69 4.24 -11.43 -3.75
CA LEU A 69 4.33 -11.53 -5.21
C LEU A 69 3.71 -10.29 -5.87
N ASP A 70 2.55 -9.88 -5.37
CA ASP A 70 1.88 -8.63 -5.75
C ASP A 70 0.91 -8.17 -4.65
N GLU A 71 0.62 -6.88 -4.66
CA GLU A 71 -0.27 -6.22 -3.71
C GLU A 71 -1.26 -5.33 -4.46
N VAL A 72 -2.50 -5.30 -3.99
CA VAL A 72 -3.55 -4.42 -4.52
C VAL A 72 -4.36 -3.80 -3.41
N GLY A 73 -4.76 -2.54 -3.58
CA GLY A 73 -5.76 -1.87 -2.76
C GLY A 73 -7.11 -1.87 -3.47
N LEU A 74 -8.06 -2.66 -2.99
CA LEU A 74 -9.45 -2.63 -3.47
C LEU A 74 -10.13 -1.38 -2.91
N GLN A 75 -10.66 -0.52 -3.78
CA GLN A 75 -11.30 0.73 -3.39
C GLN A 75 -12.81 0.62 -3.52
N PHE A 76 -13.53 0.79 -2.42
CA PHE A 76 -14.99 0.75 -2.37
C PHE A 76 -15.57 2.10 -1.93
N GLU A 77 -16.84 2.31 -2.25
CA GLU A 77 -17.70 3.35 -1.71
C GLU A 77 -18.95 2.70 -1.11
N ILE A 78 -19.26 3.03 0.14
CA ILE A 78 -20.49 2.60 0.81
C ILE A 78 -21.43 3.80 0.87
N GLN A 79 -22.57 3.71 0.18
CA GLN A 79 -23.65 4.67 0.33
C GLN A 79 -24.55 4.24 1.49
N PRO A 80 -25.02 5.19 2.32
CA PRO A 80 -25.86 4.85 3.46
C PRO A 80 -27.17 4.20 3.02
N ALA A 81 -27.70 3.32 3.89
CA ALA A 81 -29.07 2.86 3.79
C ALA A 81 -30.03 4.05 3.81
N GLU A 82 -30.99 4.09 2.89
CA GLU A 82 -32.06 5.08 2.89
C GLU A 82 -33.30 4.50 3.60
N ILE A 83 -34.09 5.39 4.19
CA ILE A 83 -35.41 5.03 4.72
C ILE A 83 -36.41 5.31 3.61
N ASP A 84 -37.15 4.30 3.18
CA ASP A 84 -38.15 4.47 2.13
C ASP A 84 -39.45 5.10 2.67
N VAL A 85 -40.41 5.35 1.77
CA VAL A 85 -41.70 5.98 2.11
C VAL A 85 -42.57 5.15 3.06
N ASN A 86 -42.24 3.87 3.27
CA ASN A 86 -42.92 2.94 4.17
C ASN A 86 -42.18 2.74 5.50
N ASP A 87 -41.11 3.51 5.75
CA ASP A 87 -40.19 3.34 6.89
C ASP A 87 -39.38 2.02 6.84
N ASP A 88 -39.28 1.41 5.66
CA ASP A 88 -38.41 0.26 5.42
C ASP A 88 -36.99 0.75 5.10
N LYS A 89 -35.99 0.17 5.77
CA LYS A 89 -34.58 0.46 5.48
C LYS A 89 -34.14 -0.28 4.23
N THR A 90 -33.70 0.45 3.22
CA THR A 90 -32.98 -0.15 2.10
C THR A 90 -31.60 -0.61 2.55
N PRO A 91 -31.03 -1.68 1.98
CA PRO A 91 -29.65 -2.06 2.29
C PRO A 91 -28.68 -1.01 1.74
N ALA A 92 -27.57 -0.78 2.45
CA ALA A 92 -26.49 0.10 1.97
C ALA A 92 -26.01 -0.33 0.57
N GLU A 93 -25.83 0.63 -0.34
CA GLU A 93 -25.27 0.34 -1.65
C GLU A 93 -23.74 0.30 -1.56
N ILE A 94 -23.10 -0.71 -2.16
CA ILE A 94 -21.65 -0.87 -2.12
C ILE A 94 -21.11 -0.94 -3.55
N HIS A 95 -20.26 0.02 -3.89
CA HIS A 95 -19.64 0.14 -5.21
C HIS A 95 -18.16 -0.18 -5.14
N LEU A 96 -17.69 -1.09 -6.00
CA LEU A 96 -16.25 -1.23 -6.26
C LEU A 96 -15.83 -0.11 -7.22
N ILE A 97 -15.02 0.83 -6.73
CA ILE A 97 -14.49 1.96 -7.49
C ILE A 97 -13.32 1.53 -8.39
N GLY A 98 -12.50 0.58 -7.91
CA GLY A 98 -11.43 0.00 -8.71
C GLY A 98 -10.40 -0.75 -7.88
N ILE A 99 -9.40 -1.31 -8.54
CA ILE A 99 -8.30 -2.06 -7.91
C ILE A 99 -6.98 -1.36 -8.25
N ALA A 100 -6.31 -0.81 -7.25
CA ALA A 100 -5.03 -0.14 -7.43
C ALA A 100 -3.87 -1.11 -7.13
N GLU A 101 -3.04 -1.44 -8.12
CA GLU A 101 -1.80 -2.19 -7.88
C GLU A 101 -0.86 -1.33 -7.02
N LEU A 102 -0.36 -1.90 -5.92
CA LEU A 102 0.48 -1.21 -4.95
C LEU A 102 1.95 -1.53 -5.21
N LEU A 103 2.77 -0.50 -5.28
CA LEU A 103 4.22 -0.63 -5.25
C LEU A 103 4.70 -0.47 -3.82
N THR A 104 5.27 -1.53 -3.26
CA THR A 104 5.83 -1.53 -1.90
C THR A 104 7.30 -1.90 -1.93
N SER A 105 8.08 -1.37 -0.99
CA SER A 105 9.46 -1.79 -0.80
C SER A 105 9.54 -3.19 -0.17
N ALA A 106 10.73 -3.80 -0.18
CA ALA A 106 10.98 -5.04 0.55
C ALA A 106 10.58 -4.94 2.04
N GLY A 107 10.78 -3.77 2.65
CA GLY A 107 10.36 -3.45 4.02
C GLY A 107 8.87 -3.10 4.18
N GLY A 108 8.04 -3.24 3.14
CA GLY A 108 6.61 -2.96 3.19
C GLY A 108 6.27 -1.49 3.36
N GLN A 109 7.07 -0.59 2.79
CA GLN A 109 6.76 0.84 2.68
C GLN A 109 6.09 1.10 1.34
N TYR A 110 4.93 1.75 1.33
CA TYR A 110 4.27 2.20 0.11
C TYR A 110 5.16 3.20 -0.67
N ARG A 111 5.36 2.94 -1.95
CA ARG A 111 6.15 3.75 -2.89
C ARG A 111 5.31 4.38 -3.99
N GLY A 112 4.11 3.88 -4.21
CA GLY A 112 3.29 4.32 -5.32
C GLY A 112 2.30 3.26 -5.80
N SER A 113 1.71 3.50 -6.96
CA SER A 113 0.76 2.59 -7.58
C SER A 113 0.95 2.50 -9.09
N VAL A 114 0.69 1.32 -9.64
CA VAL A 114 0.61 1.12 -11.09
C VAL A 114 -0.83 1.40 -11.54
N ILE A 115 -0.95 2.14 -12.62
CA ILE A 115 -2.19 2.60 -13.23
C ILE A 115 -2.15 2.21 -14.71
N HIS A 116 -3.31 2.01 -15.32
CA HIS A 116 -3.43 1.74 -16.74
C HIS A 116 -4.51 2.62 -17.33
N GLY A 117 -4.37 3.03 -18.60
CA GLY A 117 -5.28 3.95 -19.27
C GLY A 117 -6.69 3.43 -19.42
N GLU A 118 -6.86 2.22 -19.96
CA GLU A 118 -8.13 1.52 -19.83
C GLU A 118 -8.31 0.90 -18.44
N ASN A 119 -9.56 0.74 -18.02
CA ASN A 119 -9.91 -0.19 -16.95
C ASN A 119 -9.53 -1.60 -17.40
N VAL A 120 -8.25 -1.95 -17.24
CA VAL A 120 -7.76 -3.28 -17.54
C VAL A 120 -8.65 -4.23 -16.78
N SER A 121 -9.08 -5.27 -17.47
CA SER A 121 -9.57 -6.45 -16.79
C SER A 121 -8.46 -6.89 -15.84
N HIS A 122 -8.52 -6.46 -14.57
CA HIS A 122 -7.61 -6.92 -13.54
C HIS A 122 -7.51 -8.43 -13.66
N ALA A 123 -6.30 -8.97 -13.44
CA ALA A 123 -6.05 -10.40 -13.56
C ALA A 123 -7.23 -11.16 -12.95
N PRO A 124 -7.76 -12.22 -13.61
CA PRO A 124 -9.01 -12.88 -13.19
C PRO A 124 -9.07 -13.18 -11.69
N LEU A 125 -7.92 -13.47 -11.08
CA LEU A 125 -7.72 -13.58 -9.64
C LEU A 125 -8.25 -12.37 -8.85
N TRP A 126 -7.85 -11.14 -9.19
CA TRP A 126 -8.23 -9.95 -8.42
C TRP A 126 -9.71 -9.58 -8.56
N LYS A 127 -10.33 -9.94 -9.68
CA LYS A 127 -11.80 -9.84 -9.84
C LYS A 127 -12.54 -10.84 -8.95
N GLU A 128 -12.00 -12.05 -8.82
CA GLU A 128 -12.53 -13.06 -7.89
C GLU A 128 -12.40 -12.58 -6.44
N ILE A 129 -11.21 -12.10 -6.08
CA ILE A 129 -10.91 -11.62 -4.73
C ILE A 129 -11.75 -10.39 -4.37
N SER A 130 -12.00 -9.47 -5.30
CA SER A 130 -12.84 -8.30 -5.02
C SER A 130 -14.29 -8.66 -4.69
N ARG A 131 -14.82 -9.72 -5.31
CA ARG A 131 -16.15 -10.26 -4.97
C ARG A 131 -16.17 -10.87 -3.57
N GLN A 132 -15.12 -11.60 -3.18
CA GLN A 132 -15.00 -12.15 -1.83
C GLN A 132 -14.86 -11.03 -0.78
N ALA A 133 -14.11 -9.98 -1.11
CA ALA A 133 -13.93 -8.80 -0.27
C ALA A 133 -15.24 -8.04 -0.01
N LEU A 134 -16.23 -8.14 -0.91
CA LEU A 134 -17.55 -7.53 -0.72
C LEU A 134 -18.22 -7.97 0.59
N ALA A 135 -17.98 -9.21 1.05
CA ALA A 135 -18.51 -9.69 2.33
C ALA A 135 -17.91 -8.94 3.54
N ILE A 136 -16.65 -8.51 3.45
CA ILE A 136 -15.99 -7.68 4.47
C ILE A 136 -16.60 -6.28 4.47
N VAL A 137 -16.73 -5.67 3.29
CA VAL A 137 -17.29 -4.32 3.13
C VAL A 137 -18.76 -4.28 3.55
N ARG A 138 -19.53 -5.35 3.29
CA ARG A 138 -20.90 -5.51 3.77
C ARG A 138 -20.98 -5.46 5.28
N LYS A 139 -20.12 -6.21 5.99
CA LYS A 139 -20.05 -6.15 7.46
C LYS A 139 -19.70 -4.75 7.98
N ILE A 140 -18.83 -4.02 7.28
CA ILE A 140 -18.50 -2.63 7.63
C ILE A 140 -19.74 -1.73 7.48
N ALA A 141 -20.51 -1.90 6.40
CA ALA A 141 -21.76 -1.17 6.19
C ALA A 141 -22.81 -1.52 7.26
N ASP A 142 -22.96 -2.80 7.62
CA ASP A 142 -23.91 -3.28 8.63
C ASP A 142 -23.60 -2.74 10.03
N LEU A 143 -22.33 -2.40 10.30
CA LEU A 143 -21.90 -1.69 11.51
C LEU A 143 -22.22 -0.18 11.48
N GLY A 144 -22.82 0.32 10.40
CA GLY A 144 -23.27 1.71 10.25
C GLY A 144 -22.25 2.65 9.61
N TYR A 145 -21.11 2.14 9.11
CA TYR A 145 -20.16 2.97 8.39
C TYR A 145 -20.64 3.27 6.96
N TRP A 146 -20.51 4.52 6.55
CA TRP A 146 -20.72 4.98 5.17
C TRP A 146 -19.52 5.80 4.72
N GLY A 147 -19.26 5.79 3.41
CA GLY A 147 -18.12 6.47 2.81
C GLY A 147 -17.07 5.51 2.21
N PRO A 148 -15.84 6.00 1.97
CA PRO A 148 -14.81 5.26 1.27
C PRO A 148 -14.17 4.17 2.13
N VAL A 149 -14.00 2.98 1.56
CA VAL A 149 -13.29 1.86 2.20
C VAL A 149 -12.20 1.32 1.26
N GLY A 150 -10.95 1.35 1.71
CA GLY A 150 -9.83 0.66 1.08
C GLY A 150 -9.54 -0.66 1.76
N LEU A 151 -9.42 -1.75 1.01
CA LEU A 151 -8.97 -3.06 1.50
C LEU A 151 -7.66 -3.45 0.83
N ASP A 152 -6.60 -3.58 1.62
CA ASP A 152 -5.31 -4.01 1.09
C ASP A 152 -5.27 -5.54 1.03
N CYS A 153 -4.95 -6.06 -0.15
CA CYS A 153 -4.86 -7.48 -0.44
C CYS A 153 -3.47 -7.78 -0.98
N MET A 154 -2.96 -8.97 -0.69
CA MET A 154 -1.67 -9.40 -1.22
C MET A 154 -1.69 -10.86 -1.63
N ARG A 155 -1.02 -11.18 -2.72
CA ARG A 155 -0.61 -12.54 -3.04
C ARG A 155 0.80 -12.74 -2.53
N PHE A 156 1.04 -13.88 -1.91
CA PHE A 156 2.34 -14.20 -1.35
C PHE A 156 2.68 -15.66 -1.57
N GLN A 157 3.95 -15.95 -1.53
CA GLN A 157 4.49 -17.29 -1.59
C GLN A 157 5.00 -17.70 -0.21
N LEU A 158 4.70 -18.92 0.20
CA LEU A 158 5.39 -19.55 1.33
C LEU A 158 6.72 -20.13 0.84
N SER A 159 7.65 -20.33 1.77
CA SER A 159 8.91 -21.04 1.51
C SER A 159 8.79 -22.41 0.84
N THR A 160 7.62 -23.07 0.93
CA THR A 160 7.30 -24.34 0.26
C THR A 160 7.10 -24.17 -1.24
N GLY A 161 7.00 -22.93 -1.73
CA GLY A 161 6.63 -22.58 -3.10
C GLY A 161 5.13 -22.36 -3.29
N GLU A 162 4.30 -22.73 -2.31
CA GLU A 162 2.85 -22.58 -2.37
C GLU A 162 2.43 -21.10 -2.34
N GLN A 163 1.44 -20.74 -3.15
CA GLN A 163 0.94 -19.37 -3.27
C GLN A 163 -0.43 -19.22 -2.62
N TYR A 164 -0.62 -18.10 -1.93
CA TYR A 164 -1.84 -17.77 -1.21
C TYR A 164 -2.22 -16.32 -1.44
N VAL A 165 -3.50 -16.00 -1.20
CA VAL A 165 -3.99 -14.62 -1.15
C VAL A 165 -4.45 -14.30 0.26
N ARG A 166 -4.01 -13.16 0.80
CA ARG A 166 -4.54 -12.57 2.03
C ARG A 166 -5.46 -11.41 1.65
N ILE A 167 -6.74 -11.55 1.95
CA ILE A 167 -7.77 -10.52 1.69
C ILE A 167 -7.88 -9.62 2.92
N GLY A 168 -7.89 -8.30 2.73
CA GLY A 168 -8.21 -7.32 3.77
C GLY A 168 -7.23 -7.34 4.95
N HIS A 169 -5.93 -7.46 4.67
CA HIS A 169 -4.91 -7.46 5.72
C HIS A 169 -4.68 -6.08 6.35
N ASP A 170 -5.18 -5.03 5.71
CA ASP A 170 -5.38 -3.69 6.27
C ASP A 170 -6.71 -3.14 5.72
N ILE A 171 -7.47 -2.44 6.58
CA ILE A 171 -8.78 -1.87 6.27
C ILE A 171 -8.73 -0.36 6.55
N ASN A 172 -8.94 0.44 5.52
CA ASN A 172 -8.84 1.89 5.58
C ASN A 172 -10.20 2.53 5.30
N ALA A 173 -10.91 2.91 6.36
CA ALA A 173 -12.20 3.61 6.30
C ALA A 173 -12.04 5.12 6.02
N ARG A 174 -11.39 5.45 4.90
CA ARG A 174 -11.05 6.82 4.45
C ARG A 174 -10.67 6.82 2.97
N LEU A 175 -10.54 8.02 2.38
CA LEU A 175 -9.87 8.17 1.08
C LEU A 175 -8.40 7.71 1.20
N THR A 176 -8.00 6.76 0.35
CA THR A 176 -6.66 6.18 0.34
C THR A 176 -5.83 6.67 -0.86
N MET A 177 -4.52 6.42 -0.81
CA MET A 177 -3.62 6.67 -1.93
C MET A 177 -4.01 5.85 -3.17
N GLY A 178 -4.55 4.64 -3.00
CA GLY A 178 -5.08 3.85 -4.11
C GLY A 178 -6.21 4.58 -4.85
N ARG A 179 -7.08 5.30 -4.13
CA ARG A 179 -8.15 6.08 -4.75
C ARG A 179 -7.63 7.32 -5.49
N VAL A 180 -6.58 7.96 -4.96
CA VAL A 180 -5.87 9.03 -5.67
C VAL A 180 -5.26 8.47 -6.96
N ALA A 181 -4.56 7.33 -6.89
CA ALA A 181 -3.97 6.67 -8.06
C ALA A 181 -5.01 6.36 -9.15
N LEU A 182 -6.16 5.80 -8.79
CA LEU A 182 -7.26 5.55 -9.74
C LEU A 182 -7.76 6.85 -10.40
N SER A 183 -7.84 7.96 -9.65
CA SER A 183 -8.26 9.25 -10.21
C SER A 183 -7.28 9.82 -11.25
N LEU A 184 -6.01 9.41 -11.19
CA LEU A 184 -4.97 9.85 -12.13
C LEU A 184 -5.04 9.12 -13.48
N GLN A 185 -5.83 8.05 -13.59
CA GLN A 185 -6.05 7.31 -14.83
C GLN A 185 -6.53 8.20 -15.99
N LYS A 186 -7.29 9.25 -15.70
CA LYS A 186 -7.77 10.23 -16.70
C LYS A 186 -6.65 10.94 -17.48
N HIS A 187 -5.39 10.83 -17.04
CA HIS A 187 -4.23 11.43 -17.70
C HIS A 187 -3.52 10.47 -18.67
N LEU A 188 -4.01 9.23 -18.77
CA LEU A 188 -3.48 8.18 -19.64
C LEU A 188 -4.40 8.01 -20.85
N GLN A 189 -3.80 7.72 -22.00
CA GLN A 189 -4.48 7.16 -23.16
C GLN A 189 -4.76 5.67 -22.94
N PRO A 190 -5.75 5.06 -23.63
CA PRO A 190 -6.15 3.66 -23.43
C PRO A 190 -5.00 2.64 -23.28
N GLU A 191 -4.02 2.70 -24.18
CA GLU A 191 -2.86 1.78 -24.22
C GLU A 191 -1.68 2.21 -23.34
N GLU A 192 -1.75 3.39 -22.70
CA GLU A 192 -0.69 3.87 -21.84
C GLU A 192 -0.75 3.18 -20.47
N TRP A 193 0.44 2.95 -19.93
CA TRP A 193 0.68 2.58 -18.54
C TRP A 193 1.09 3.83 -17.75
N GLY A 194 0.72 3.84 -16.48
CA GLY A 194 1.10 4.85 -15.51
C GLY A 194 1.75 4.22 -14.29
N VAL A 195 2.76 4.88 -13.73
CA VAL A 195 3.23 4.60 -12.37
C VAL A 195 3.26 5.90 -11.59
N TRP A 196 2.37 6.01 -10.61
CA TRP A 196 2.37 7.13 -9.68
C TRP A 196 3.33 6.83 -8.53
N CYS A 197 4.39 7.63 -8.39
CA CYS A 197 5.50 7.38 -7.46
C CYS A 197 5.65 8.48 -6.41
N HIS A 198 6.15 8.10 -5.23
CA HIS A 198 6.53 8.98 -4.14
C HIS A 198 8.06 9.06 -4.02
N PHE A 199 8.60 10.27 -4.22
CA PHE A 199 10.04 10.54 -4.23
C PHE A 199 10.45 11.38 -3.03
N PRO A 200 11.38 10.91 -2.19
CA PRO A 200 12.03 11.78 -1.21
C PRO A 200 12.85 12.85 -1.95
N VAL A 201 12.50 14.12 -1.80
CA VAL A 201 13.13 15.23 -2.56
C VAL A 201 14.63 15.36 -2.25
N ASN A 202 15.03 14.98 -1.04
CA ASN A 202 16.42 15.06 -0.58
C ASN A 202 17.29 13.86 -1.01
N HIS A 203 16.71 12.83 -1.62
CA HIS A 203 17.48 11.71 -2.15
C HIS A 203 17.87 12.00 -3.60
N THR A 204 19.17 11.98 -3.90
CA THR A 204 19.65 12.00 -5.28
C THR A 204 19.18 10.72 -5.98
N LEU A 205 18.20 10.83 -6.88
CA LEU A 205 17.89 9.74 -7.82
C LEU A 205 19.14 9.53 -8.68
N LYS A 206 19.77 8.35 -8.57
CA LYS A 206 21.03 8.03 -9.27
C LYS A 206 20.94 8.16 -10.79
N CYS A 207 19.74 8.06 -11.34
CA CYS A 207 19.47 8.14 -12.76
C CYS A 207 19.31 9.57 -13.31
N ILE A 208 19.35 10.60 -12.45
CA ILE A 208 19.25 12.00 -12.88
C ILE A 208 20.60 12.69 -12.62
N PRO A 209 21.33 13.12 -13.67
CA PRO A 209 22.72 13.58 -13.57
C PRO A 209 22.95 14.75 -12.60
N GLU A 210 21.99 15.66 -12.46
CA GLU A 210 22.10 16.83 -11.57
C GLU A 210 20.87 17.04 -10.65
N LYS A 211 21.09 17.59 -9.45
CA LYS A 211 19.99 17.91 -8.49
C LYS A 211 19.02 18.98 -9.00
N SER A 212 19.51 19.91 -9.82
CA SER A 212 18.72 20.90 -10.58
C SER A 212 17.70 20.21 -11.48
N ASP A 213 18.14 19.19 -12.21
CA ASP A 213 17.30 18.41 -13.11
C ASP A 213 16.25 17.60 -12.36
N LEU A 214 16.56 17.06 -11.17
CA LEU A 214 15.58 16.34 -10.35
C LEU A 214 14.44 17.25 -9.88
N THR A 215 14.76 18.47 -9.42
CA THR A 215 13.75 19.42 -8.96
C THR A 215 12.87 19.87 -10.13
N ARG A 216 13.48 20.16 -11.27
CA ARG A 216 12.77 20.47 -12.51
C ARG A 216 11.85 19.32 -12.91
N PHE A 217 12.39 18.11 -12.95
CA PHE A 217 11.69 16.89 -13.32
C PHE A 217 10.47 16.61 -12.43
N LEU A 218 10.62 16.76 -11.11
CA LEU A 218 9.56 16.44 -10.14
C LEU A 218 8.46 17.50 -10.05
N PHE A 219 8.73 18.76 -10.42
CA PHE A 219 7.80 19.88 -10.21
C PHE A 219 7.37 20.61 -11.49
N GLU A 220 8.15 20.55 -12.56
CA GLU A 220 7.83 21.15 -13.87
C GLU A 220 7.41 20.09 -14.90
N GLY A 221 7.73 18.82 -14.64
CA GLY A 221 7.42 17.70 -15.53
C GLY A 221 8.42 17.59 -16.68
N GLY A 222 8.03 16.86 -17.72
CA GLY A 222 8.84 16.70 -18.93
C GLY A 222 8.81 15.29 -19.47
N GLN A 223 9.90 14.91 -20.14
CA GLN A 223 10.06 13.59 -20.74
C GLN A 223 11.48 13.09 -20.48
N LEU A 224 11.59 11.80 -20.15
CA LEU A 224 12.85 11.09 -20.04
C LEU A 224 12.72 9.80 -20.85
N GLU A 225 13.57 9.65 -21.87
CA GLU A 225 13.48 8.54 -22.82
C GLU A 225 12.05 8.51 -23.43
N ASN A 226 11.33 7.39 -23.30
CA ASN A 226 9.93 7.21 -23.73
C ASN A 226 8.92 7.33 -22.57
N VAL A 227 9.31 7.98 -21.47
CA VAL A 227 8.46 8.20 -20.30
C VAL A 227 8.13 9.67 -20.15
N ARG A 228 6.83 10.00 -20.22
CA ARG A 228 6.28 11.32 -19.90
C ARG A 228 6.07 11.44 -18.39
N ILE A 229 6.45 12.57 -17.82
CA ILE A 229 6.32 12.82 -16.37
C ILE A 229 5.34 13.95 -16.13
N LEU A 230 4.35 13.67 -15.31
CA LEU A 230 3.36 14.61 -14.82
C LEU A 230 3.53 14.80 -13.31
N PRO A 231 4.01 15.96 -12.84
CA PRO A 231 4.03 16.31 -11.42
C PRO A 231 2.62 16.25 -10.82
N THR A 232 2.50 15.73 -9.60
CA THR A 232 1.20 15.61 -8.89
C THR A 232 1.23 16.20 -7.48
N SER A 233 2.37 16.72 -7.03
CA SER A 233 2.53 17.41 -5.76
C SER A 233 2.99 18.86 -5.96
N PRO A 234 2.57 19.81 -5.11
CA PRO A 234 3.13 21.16 -5.13
C PRO A 234 4.60 21.17 -4.65
N LYS A 235 5.33 22.23 -5.00
CA LYS A 235 6.70 22.46 -4.50
C LYS A 235 6.73 22.85 -3.01
N PHE A 236 5.68 23.53 -2.54
CA PHE A 236 5.55 24.04 -1.18
C PHE A 236 4.19 23.71 -0.59
N ILE A 237 4.15 23.44 0.72
CA ILE A 237 2.92 23.32 1.52
C ILE A 237 3.08 24.25 2.73
N ALA A 238 2.14 25.18 2.91
CA ALA A 238 2.20 26.19 3.98
C ALA A 238 3.54 26.96 4.04
N GLY A 239 4.10 27.30 2.87
CA GLY A 239 5.37 28.03 2.75
C GLY A 239 6.62 27.19 2.99
N GLN A 240 6.50 25.91 3.33
CA GLN A 240 7.62 24.99 3.53
C GLN A 240 7.82 24.09 2.30
N PRO A 241 9.07 23.83 1.87
CA PRO A 241 9.33 22.90 0.77
C PRO A 241 8.87 21.49 1.14
N VAL A 242 8.28 20.79 0.19
CA VAL A 242 7.86 19.40 0.42
C VAL A 242 9.09 18.48 0.56
N THR A 243 9.03 17.55 1.50
CA THR A 243 10.09 16.54 1.68
C THR A 243 9.86 15.30 0.82
N ILE A 244 8.63 15.11 0.36
CA ILE A 244 8.22 14.05 -0.56
C ILE A 244 7.48 14.72 -1.72
N ALA A 245 7.95 14.50 -2.94
CA ALA A 245 7.26 14.86 -4.17
C ALA A 245 6.56 13.64 -4.75
N THR A 246 5.50 13.85 -5.51
CA THR A 246 4.81 12.79 -6.24
C THR A 246 4.72 13.12 -7.72
N ALA A 247 4.93 12.13 -8.56
CA ALA A 247 4.79 12.28 -10.01
C ALA A 247 4.18 11.03 -10.63
N LEU A 248 3.40 11.22 -11.67
CA LEU A 248 2.86 10.18 -12.53
C LEU A 248 3.80 10.01 -13.73
N LEU A 249 4.42 8.84 -13.82
CA LEU A 249 5.25 8.41 -14.94
C LEU A 249 4.37 7.69 -15.94
N ILE A 250 4.40 8.07 -17.23
CA ILE A 250 3.49 7.55 -18.25
C ILE A 250 4.29 7.05 -19.45
N SER A 251 3.97 5.88 -19.97
CA SER A 251 4.60 5.29 -21.16
C SER A 251 3.64 4.30 -21.82
N ASP A 252 3.82 4.04 -23.11
CA ASP A 252 3.18 2.91 -23.81
C ASP A 252 3.77 1.55 -23.39
N SER A 253 4.93 1.56 -22.74
CA SER A 253 5.66 0.36 -22.32
C SER A 253 5.68 0.20 -20.80
N ARG A 254 4.96 -0.82 -20.30
CA ARG A 254 5.05 -1.23 -18.88
C ARG A 254 6.48 -1.60 -18.47
N SER A 255 7.24 -2.20 -19.39
CA SER A 255 8.62 -2.60 -19.14
C SER A 255 9.50 -1.39 -18.84
N ASP A 256 9.37 -0.32 -19.62
CA ASP A 256 10.23 0.85 -19.49
C ASP A 256 9.91 1.62 -18.21
N LEU A 257 8.62 1.70 -17.83
CA LEU A 257 8.23 2.21 -16.52
C LEU A 257 8.81 1.37 -15.38
N ARG A 258 8.75 0.04 -15.46
CA ARG A 258 9.31 -0.84 -14.43
C ARG A 258 10.82 -0.68 -14.29
N GLN A 259 11.54 -0.62 -15.40
CA GLN A 259 12.99 -0.42 -15.39
C GLN A 259 13.36 0.95 -14.81
N LEU A 260 12.66 2.01 -15.23
CA LEU A 260 12.88 3.36 -14.69
C LEU A 260 12.60 3.42 -13.18
N VAL A 261 11.47 2.86 -12.74
CA VAL A 261 11.07 2.82 -11.33
C VAL A 261 12.07 2.01 -10.50
N SER A 262 12.58 0.88 -11.00
CA SER A 262 13.64 0.11 -10.34
C SER A 262 14.90 0.97 -10.16
N ARG A 263 15.40 1.58 -11.24
CA ARG A 263 16.57 2.48 -11.21
C ARG A 263 16.39 3.65 -10.22
N MET A 264 15.16 4.19 -10.11
CA MET A 264 14.85 5.28 -9.20
C MET A 264 14.79 4.85 -7.72
N PHE A 265 14.30 3.65 -7.43
CA PHE A 265 14.15 3.15 -6.05
C PHE A 265 15.30 2.26 -5.56
N GLU A 266 16.27 1.92 -6.41
CA GLU A 266 17.55 1.31 -6.02
C GLU A 266 18.39 2.24 -5.13
N SER A 267 18.03 2.28 -3.84
CA SER A 267 18.89 2.76 -2.78
C SER A 267 20.21 1.97 -2.76
N SER A 268 21.35 2.65 -2.64
CA SER A 268 22.60 2.00 -2.18
C SER A 268 22.31 1.10 -0.96
N PRO A 269 23.07 0.00 -0.76
CA PRO A 269 22.86 -0.87 0.40
C PRO A 269 22.76 -0.02 1.67
N PRO A 270 21.92 -0.41 2.64
CA PRO A 270 21.79 0.32 3.89
C PRO A 270 23.19 0.52 4.45
N GLN A 271 23.59 1.79 4.67
CA GLN A 271 24.75 2.07 5.50
C GLN A 271 24.48 1.38 6.85
N PRO A 272 25.37 0.48 7.30
CA PRO A 272 25.18 -0.17 8.58
C PRO A 272 25.07 0.90 9.66
N THR A 273 23.93 0.93 10.35
CA THR A 273 23.73 1.64 11.61
C THR A 273 24.47 0.94 12.72
#